data_AF-A0A7V7E7R3-F1
#
_entry.id   AF-A0A7V7E7R3-F1
#
_cell.length_a   1.000
_cell.length_b   1.000
_cell.length_c   1.000
_cell.angle_alpha   90.00
_cell.angle_beta   90.00
_cell.angle_gamma   90.00
#
_symmetry.space_group_name_H-M   'P 1'
#
loop_
_entity.id
_entity.type
_entity.pdbx_description
1 polymer ?
#
loop_
_entity_poly.entity_id
_entity_poly.type
_entity_poly.pdbx_seq_one_letter_code
_entity_poly.pdbx_strand_id
1 'polypeptide(L)'
;MRTVVMRAVSEPQQIFWAPLLPAGCNVFVNISLMILCIVLCDVNPLPFFVTTIIGHAVLAGYGLRDPHLSSLMAAWAEKRKKTVNLIATKGNKFVP
;
A
#
# COMPACT_ATOMS: atom_id res chain seq x y z
N MET A 1 -1.98 -27.06 9.98
CA MET A 1 -1.79 -26.41 8.67
C MET A 1 -2.89 -25.39 8.34
N ARG A 2 -4.19 -25.76 8.45
CA ARG A 2 -5.31 -24.83 8.17
C ARG A 2 -5.24 -23.50 8.92
N THR A 3 -4.82 -23.52 10.19
CA THR A 3 -4.66 -22.31 11.03
C THR A 3 -3.53 -21.39 10.56
N VAL A 4 -2.40 -21.94 10.13
CA VAL A 4 -1.26 -21.15 9.60
C VAL A 4 -1.62 -20.49 8.27
N VAL A 5 -2.30 -21.24 7.39
CA VAL A 5 -2.77 -20.71 6.10
C VAL A 5 -3.81 -19.59 6.33
N MET A 6 -4.81 -19.81 7.20
CA MET A 6 -5.80 -18.77 7.49
C MET A 6 -5.18 -17.54 8.14
N ARG A 7 -4.16 -17.71 9.00
CA ARG A 7 -3.45 -16.59 9.62
C ARG A 7 -2.67 -15.77 8.58
N ALA A 8 -1.98 -16.44 7.66
CA ALA A 8 -1.27 -15.77 6.58
C ALA A 8 -2.22 -15.01 5.64
N VAL A 9 -3.42 -15.55 5.39
CA VAL A 9 -4.47 -14.88 4.62
C VAL A 9 -5.04 -13.67 5.36
N SER A 10 -5.24 -13.77 6.68
CA SER A 10 -5.77 -12.67 7.50
C SER A 10 -4.73 -11.59 7.82
N GLU A 11 -3.44 -11.95 7.85
CA GLU A 11 -2.32 -11.07 8.23
C GLU A 11 -1.26 -11.06 7.11
N PRO A 12 -1.57 -10.55 5.90
CA PRO A 12 -0.66 -10.60 4.75
C PRO A 12 0.66 -9.86 5.00
N GLN A 13 0.71 -8.98 6.00
CA GLN A 13 1.91 -8.27 6.45
C GLN A 13 3.00 -9.23 6.96
N GLN A 14 2.62 -10.40 7.48
CA GLN A 14 3.57 -11.43 7.91
C GLN A 14 4.26 -12.12 6.72
N ILE A 15 3.63 -12.12 5.54
CA ILE A 15 4.21 -12.70 4.32
C ILE A 15 5.28 -11.76 3.74
N PHE A 16 5.01 -10.45 3.76
CA PHE A 16 5.88 -9.45 3.13
C PHE A 16 6.89 -8.79 4.06
N TRP A 17 6.89 -9.16 5.35
CA TRP A 17 7.68 -8.56 6.43
C TRP A 17 7.64 -7.03 6.47
N ALA A 18 6.57 -6.43 5.94
CA ALA A 18 6.37 -5.01 5.83
C ALA A 18 4.86 -4.74 5.70
N PRO A 19 4.40 -3.51 6.00
CA PRO A 19 3.01 -3.17 5.78
C PRO A 19 2.67 -3.26 4.29
N LEU A 20 1.71 -4.13 3.96
CA LEU A 20 1.38 -4.53 2.59
C LEU A 20 1.17 -3.35 1.63
N LEU A 21 0.34 -2.37 2.01
CA LEU A 21 0.01 -1.26 1.12
C LEU A 21 1.22 -0.40 0.72
N PRO A 22 2.02 0.15 1.66
CA PRO A 22 3.18 0.93 1.28
C PRO A 22 4.28 0.08 0.64
N ALA A 23 4.44 -1.19 1.05
CA ALA A 23 5.38 -2.11 0.41
C ALA A 23 5.01 -2.37 -1.06
N GLY A 24 3.74 -2.66 -1.32
CA GLY A 24 3.21 -2.82 -2.68
C GLY A 24 3.35 -1.53 -3.51
N CYS A 25 3.12 -0.37 -2.89
CA CYS A 25 3.32 0.92 -3.56
C CYS A 25 4.79 1.16 -3.92
N ASN A 26 5.74 0.84 -3.03
CA ASN A 26 7.17 0.94 -3.29
C ASN A 26 7.58 0.09 -4.51
N VAL A 27 7.13 -1.17 -4.56
CA VAL A 27 7.42 -2.07 -5.69
C VAL A 27 6.77 -1.57 -6.98
N PHE A 28 5.49 -1.19 -6.92
CA PHE A 28 4.75 -0.70 -8.09
C PHE A 28 5.42 0.53 -8.70
N VAL A 29 5.76 1.53 -7.89
CA VAL A 29 6.41 2.77 -8.35
C VAL A 29 7.78 2.48 -8.97
N ASN A 30 8.62 1.68 -8.32
CA ASN A 30 9.95 1.38 -8.85
C ASN A 30 9.89 0.58 -10.15
N ILE A 31 8.98 -0.39 -10.28
CA ILE A 31 8.81 -1.17 -11.53
C ILE A 31 8.27 -0.28 -12.65
N SER A 32 7.25 0.55 -12.39
CA SER A 32 6.72 1.48 -13.39
C SER A 32 7.76 2.47 -13.87
N LEU A 33 8.55 3.05 -12.95
CA LEU A 33 9.65 3.95 -13.28
C LEU A 33 10.76 3.24 -14.06
N MET A 34 11.12 2.01 -13.66
CA MET A 34 12.12 1.21 -14.35
C MET A 34 11.74 1.01 -15.82
N ILE A 35 10.51 0.56 -16.09
CA ILE A 35 10.03 0.34 -17.45
C ILE A 35 10.07 1.65 -18.25
N LEU A 36 9.60 2.75 -17.67
CA LEU A 36 9.57 4.05 -18.33
C LEU A 36 10.99 4.56 -18.65
N CYS A 37 11.93 4.44 -17.72
CA CYS A 37 13.31 4.88 -17.92
C CYS A 37 14.11 4.00 -18.88
N ILE A 38 13.85 2.69 -18.93
CA ILE A 38 14.44 1.81 -19.94
C ILE A 38 13.93 2.20 -21.32
N VAL A 39 12.61 2.34 -21.49
CA VAL A 39 11.98 2.62 -22.79
C VAL A 39 12.35 4.00 -23.32
N LEU A 40 12.42 5.03 -22.47
CA LEU A 40 12.64 6.41 -22.90
C LEU A 40 14.11 6.84 -22.92
N CYS A 41 14.95 6.24 -22.06
CA CYS A 41 16.29 6.75 -21.78
C CYS A 41 17.38 5.69 -21.78
N ASP A 42 17.07 4.42 -22.13
CA ASP A 42 18.01 3.30 -22.19
C ASP A 42 18.84 3.13 -20.89
N VAL A 43 18.18 3.30 -19.75
CA VAL A 43 18.82 3.25 -18.43
C VAL A 43 18.91 1.80 -17.95
N ASN A 44 20.02 1.45 -17.28
CA ASN A 44 20.18 0.14 -16.64
C ASN A 44 19.09 -0.12 -15.57
N PRO A 45 18.51 -1.33 -15.49
CA PRO A 45 17.50 -1.66 -14.47
C PRO A 45 18.02 -1.75 -13.03
N LEU A 46 19.33 -1.98 -12.81
CA LEU A 46 19.91 -2.24 -11.48
C LEU A 46 19.61 -1.18 -10.40
N PRO A 47 19.66 0.14 -10.68
CA PRO A 47 19.36 1.17 -9.69
C PRO A 47 17.95 1.03 -9.11
N PHE A 48 16.96 0.61 -9.92
CA PHE A 48 15.58 0.45 -9.47
C PHE A 48 15.41 -0.73 -8.51
N PHE A 49 16.18 -1.81 -8.67
CA PHE A 49 16.20 -2.91 -7.71
C PHE A 49 16.81 -2.47 -6.38
N VAL A 50 17.91 -1.71 -6.43
CA VAL A 50 18.57 -1.19 -5.22
C VAL A 50 17.64 -0.26 -4.45
N THR A 51 16.99 0.69 -5.12
CA THR A 51 16.02 1.59 -4.49
C THR A 51 14.81 0.84 -3.94
N THR A 52 14.32 -0.18 -4.66
CA THR A 52 13.22 -1.03 -4.18
C THR A 52 13.60 -1.73 -2.87
N ILE A 53 14.78 -2.35 -2.79
CA ILE A 53 15.25 -3.07 -1.60
C ILE A 53 15.41 -2.11 -0.42
N ILE A 54 16.06 -0.95 -0.65
CA ILE A 54 16.26 0.06 0.40
C ILE A 54 14.90 0.57 0.91
N GLY A 55 13.98 0.93 0.00
CA GLY A 55 12.65 1.39 0.37
C GLY A 55 11.88 0.32 1.16
N HIS A 56 11.98 -0.94 0.75
CA HIS A 56 11.32 -2.05 1.43
C HIS A 56 11.91 -2.32 2.82
N ALA A 57 13.23 -2.21 2.98
CA ALA A 57 13.89 -2.36 4.28
C ALA A 57 13.46 -1.26 5.27
N VAL A 58 13.33 -0.02 4.80
CA VAL A 58 12.81 1.10 5.61
C VAL A 58 11.36 0.82 6.03
N LEU A 59 10.51 0.39 5.09
CA LEU A 59 9.11 0.05 5.37
C LEU A 59 8.96 -1.14 6.31
N ALA A 60 9.84 -2.14 6.21
CA ALA A 60 9.90 -3.27 7.15
C ALA A 60 10.25 -2.79 8.55
N GLY A 61 11.24 -1.89 8.69
CA GLY A 61 11.58 -1.25 9.96
C GLY A 61 10.41 -0.48 10.58
N TYR A 62 9.68 0.30 9.77
CA TYR A 62 8.45 0.97 10.23
C TYR A 62 7.33 0.00 10.58
N GLY A 63 7.22 -1.13 9.87
CA GLY A 63 6.24 -2.17 10.14
C GLY A 63 6.45 -2.87 11.49
N LEU A 64 7.67 -2.91 12.01
CA LEU A 64 7.95 -3.38 13.37
C LEU A 64 7.36 -2.45 14.44
N ARG A 65 7.30 -1.15 14.17
CA ARG A 65 6.72 -0.15 15.08
C ARG A 65 5.20 -0.14 14.98
N ASP A 66 4.68 -0.11 13.76
CA ASP A 66 3.24 -0.03 13.48
C ASP A 66 2.83 -1.14 12.51
N PRO A 67 2.55 -2.36 13.02
CA PRO A 67 2.16 -3.47 12.17
C PRO A 67 0.85 -3.16 11.43
N HIS A 68 -0.09 -2.46 12.04
CA HIS A 68 -1.41 -2.15 11.46
C HIS A 68 -1.43 -0.94 10.50
N LEU A 69 -0.28 -0.44 10.05
CA LEU A 69 -0.21 0.74 9.19
C LEU A 69 -1.07 0.63 7.92
N SER A 70 -1.12 -0.55 7.29
CA SER A 70 -1.93 -0.77 6.09
C SER A 70 -3.44 -0.68 6.36
N SER A 71 -3.93 -1.20 7.49
CA SER A 71 -5.36 -1.10 7.83
C SER A 71 -5.74 0.33 8.19
N LEU A 72 -4.85 1.08 8.85
CA LEU A 72 -5.02 2.51 9.12
C LEU A 72 -5.13 3.32 7.82
N MET A 73 -4.24 3.08 6.85
CA MET A 73 -4.29 3.73 5.53
C MET A 73 -5.58 3.42 4.78
N ALA A 74 -6.02 2.16 4.79
CA ALA A 74 -7.27 1.74 4.15
C ALA A 74 -8.50 2.38 4.82
N ALA A 75 -8.58 2.37 6.15
CA ALA A 75 -9.66 2.98 6.90
C ALA A 75 -9.73 4.50 6.70
N TRP A 76 -8.56 5.16 6.64
CA TRP A 76 -8.46 6.58 6.33
C TRP A 76 -8.94 6.90 4.92
N ALA A 77 -8.60 6.06 3.93
CA ALA A 77 -9.07 6.23 2.55
C ALA A 77 -10.60 6.09 2.47
N GLU A 78 -11.18 5.12 3.20
CA GLU A 78 -12.63 4.93 3.29
C GLU A 78 -13.33 6.15 3.90
N LYS A 79 -12.79 6.69 5.00
CA LYS A 79 -13.34 7.87 5.69
C LYS A 79 -13.33 9.13 4.83
N ARG A 80 -12.45 9.23 3.84
CA ARG A 80 -12.36 10.37 2.91
C ARG A 80 -13.31 10.29 1.72
N LYS A 81 -14.04 9.19 1.57
CA LYS A 81 -15.06 9.10 0.52
C LYS A 81 -16.15 10.13 0.79
N LYS A 82 -16.56 10.84 -0.26
CA LYS A 82 -17.68 11.77 -0.19
C LYS A 82 -18.93 10.96 0.15
N THR A 83 -19.54 11.26 1.30
CA THR A 83 -20.82 10.64 1.67
C THR A 83 -21.88 11.02 0.65
N VAL A 84 -22.85 10.14 0.42
CA VAL A 84 -24.05 10.48 -0.34
C VAL A 84 -25.21 10.60 0.63
N ASN A 85 -26.10 11.56 0.40
CA ASN A 85 -27.28 11.67 1.22
C ASN A 85 -28.21 10.50 0.92
N LEU A 86 -28.83 9.94 1.96
CA LEU A 86 -29.84 8.89 1.83
C LEU A 86 -31.10 9.38 1.09
N ILE A 87 -31.33 10.69 1.10
CA ILE A 87 -32.47 11.37 0.50
C ILE A 87 -31.94 12.41 -0.50
N ALA A 88 -32.60 12.53 -1.65
CA ALA A 88 -32.27 13.53 -2.67
C ALA A 88 -32.36 14.95 -2.10
N THR A 89 -31.19 15.55 -1.82
CA THR A 89 -31.06 16.87 -1.17
C THR A 89 -29.90 17.63 -1.80
N LYS A 90 -30.00 18.97 -1.85
CA LYS A 90 -28.95 19.83 -2.41
C LYS A 90 -27.75 19.92 -1.46
N GLY A 91 -26.63 19.32 -1.88
CA GLY A 91 -25.36 19.27 -1.13
C GLY A 91 -25.36 18.20 -0.03
N ASN A 92 -24.17 17.79 0.44
CA ASN A 92 -24.06 16.81 1.53
C ASN A 92 -24.53 17.43 2.84
N LYS A 93 -25.72 17.07 3.29
CA LYS A 93 -26.28 17.54 4.56
C LYS A 93 -26.32 16.35 5.51
N PHE A 94 -25.81 16.56 6.73
CA PHE A 94 -25.97 15.58 7.79
C PHE A 94 -27.47 15.51 8.11
N VAL A 95 -28.09 14.37 7.83
CA VAL A 95 -29.47 14.12 8.26
C VAL A 95 -29.37 13.75 9.75
N PRO A 96 -30.07 14.46 10.66
CA PRO A 96 -30.09 14.14 12.09
C PRO A 96 -30.57 12.72 12.36
#